data_AF-A0A7V3VXH4-F1
#
_entry.id   AF-A0A7V3VXH4-F1
#
_cell.length_a   1.000
_cell.length_b   1.000
_cell.length_c   1.000
_cell.angle_alpha   90.00
_cell.angle_beta   90.00
_cell.angle_gamma   90.00
#
_symmetry.space_group_name_H-M   'P 1'
#
loop_
_entity.id
_entity.type
_entity.pdbx_description
1 polymer ?
#
loop_
_entity_poly.entity_id
_entity_poly.type
_entity_poly.pdbx_seq_one_letter_code
_entity_poly.pdbx_strand_id
1 'polypeptide(L)'
;MYMRCFRMVCSSVLIVLLGIGLTAVGCKAISNRLTHWKMLDESALADPIQAVGGDAFVFSPRLADTPLTRKQLAAASPQMLAAYYAPIFVQQRINSQALKYPYPAEYDTIGQAHLRYDDKGKLKAYVAGAPKVYVIFKQPILEGHPHVQITYTAWYPAHPRMKGFDTEAADIDSCVVRVTLDADHVPLFYETIMACGCFHKVFVERHIEEAARQTFGAPETGKKYSVEKTLKDDIDWEVAG
;
A
#
# COMPACT_ATOMS: atom_id res chain seq x y z
N MET A 1 45.98 -8.22 39.80
CA MET A 1 47.24 -8.58 39.14
C MET A 1 47.02 -8.59 37.63
N TYR A 2 47.66 -7.63 36.96
CA TYR A 2 47.97 -7.48 35.52
C TYR A 2 46.90 -7.58 34.42
N MET A 3 46.44 -6.38 34.07
CA MET A 3 46.30 -5.76 32.73
C MET A 3 47.25 -6.25 31.62
N ARG A 4 46.75 -6.34 30.37
CA ARG A 4 47.35 -5.88 29.07
C ARG A 4 46.39 -6.26 27.92
N CYS A 5 45.73 -5.34 27.24
CA CYS A 5 46.21 -4.36 26.25
C CYS A 5 46.80 -5.01 24.98
N PHE A 6 46.03 -5.01 23.89
CA PHE A 6 46.59 -4.98 22.53
C PHE A 6 45.78 -3.98 21.70
N ARG A 7 46.37 -2.79 21.50
CA ARG A 7 46.05 -1.89 20.38
C ARG A 7 46.70 -2.51 19.15
N MET A 8 45.96 -2.67 18.06
CA MET A 8 46.57 -2.58 16.73
C MET A 8 45.85 -1.51 15.94
N VAL A 9 46.57 -0.41 15.76
CA VAL A 9 46.29 0.67 14.83
C VAL A 9 46.45 0.10 13.43
N CYS A 10 45.46 0.27 12.57
CA CYS A 10 45.72 0.38 11.14
C CYS A 10 44.91 1.54 10.59
N SER A 11 45.66 2.55 10.15
CA SER A 11 45.22 3.75 9.46
C SER A 11 44.39 3.41 8.24
N SER A 12 43.30 4.16 8.01
CA SER A 12 43.09 5.00 6.82
C SER A 12 41.66 5.53 6.85
N VAL A 13 41.50 6.68 7.48
CA VAL A 13 40.33 7.56 7.35
C VAL A 13 40.47 8.27 6.00
N LEU A 14 39.64 7.92 5.03
CA LEU A 14 39.00 8.80 4.06
C LEU A 14 38.33 7.91 2.99
N ILE A 15 37.08 8.24 2.63
CA ILE A 15 36.44 8.10 1.29
C ILE A 15 34.96 7.71 1.42
N VAL A 16 34.13 8.70 1.06
CA VAL A 16 32.72 8.68 0.65
C VAL A 16 31.65 8.55 1.75
N LEU A 17 31.40 9.68 2.42
CA LEU A 17 30.11 10.04 3.02
C LEU A 17 29.28 10.92 2.06
N LEU A 18 29.20 10.55 0.78
CA LEU A 18 28.44 11.26 -0.24
C LEU A 18 27.70 10.24 -1.11
N GLY A 19 26.49 9.85 -0.70
CA GLY A 19 25.67 8.94 -1.50
C GLY A 19 24.30 8.54 -0.95
N ILE A 20 23.98 8.83 0.31
CA ILE A 20 22.73 8.32 0.93
C ILE A 20 21.56 9.31 0.79
N GLY A 21 21.80 10.57 0.42
CA GLY A 21 20.74 11.59 0.30
C GLY A 21 20.00 11.65 -1.05
N LEU A 22 20.54 11.03 -2.11
CA LEU A 22 20.02 11.19 -3.48
C LEU A 22 19.07 10.08 -3.94
N THR A 23 18.95 8.97 -3.20
CA THR A 23 18.11 7.83 -3.59
C THR A 23 16.63 8.06 -3.26
N ALA A 24 16.32 8.65 -2.09
CA ALA A 24 14.94 8.89 -1.67
C ALA A 24 14.24 9.98 -2.52
N VAL A 25 14.96 11.07 -2.83
CA VAL A 25 14.41 12.19 -3.62
C VAL A 25 14.23 11.80 -5.10
N GLY A 26 15.14 10.98 -5.64
CA GLY A 26 15.08 10.47 -7.01
C GLY A 26 13.92 9.49 -7.23
N CYS A 27 13.64 8.58 -6.30
CA CYS A 27 12.46 7.70 -6.38
C CYS A 27 11.14 8.49 -6.31
N LYS A 28 11.08 9.55 -5.50
CA LYS A 28 9.86 10.35 -5.28
C LYS A 28 9.36 11.09 -6.53
N ALA A 29 10.28 11.69 -7.30
CA ALA A 29 9.92 12.43 -8.52
C ALA A 29 9.53 11.52 -9.70
N ILE A 30 9.98 10.26 -9.69
CA ILE A 30 9.73 9.28 -10.75
C ILE A 30 8.36 8.62 -10.57
N SER A 31 7.92 8.34 -9.33
CA SER A 31 6.59 7.77 -9.04
C SER A 31 5.45 8.65 -9.57
N ASN A 32 5.51 9.96 -9.30
CA ASN A 32 4.42 10.90 -9.60
C ASN A 32 4.25 11.22 -11.11
N ARG A 33 5.29 10.98 -11.93
CA ARG A 33 5.25 11.25 -13.38
C ARG A 33 4.99 10.01 -14.23
N LEU A 34 5.18 8.80 -13.70
CA LEU A 34 5.14 7.56 -14.47
C LEU A 34 3.78 6.87 -14.51
N THR A 35 2.78 7.38 -13.81
CA THR A 35 1.47 6.74 -13.77
C THR A 35 0.37 7.73 -14.11
N HIS A 36 0.01 7.79 -15.40
CA HIS A 36 -1.27 8.35 -15.82
C HIS A 36 -2.38 7.42 -15.32
N TRP A 37 -2.78 7.59 -14.07
CA TRP A 37 -3.93 6.88 -13.53
C TRP A 37 -5.19 7.46 -14.16
N LYS A 38 -5.93 6.62 -14.88
CA LYS A 38 -7.33 6.88 -15.11
C LYS A 38 -8.04 6.53 -13.81
N MET A 39 -8.42 7.55 -13.04
CA MET A 39 -9.27 7.34 -11.86
C MET A 39 -10.54 6.62 -12.32
N LEU A 40 -10.88 5.55 -11.61
CA LEU A 40 -12.12 4.82 -11.81
C LEU A 40 -13.28 5.72 -11.40
N ASP A 41 -14.32 5.77 -12.24
CA ASP A 41 -15.54 6.53 -11.97
C ASP A 41 -16.71 5.56 -11.72
N GLU A 42 -17.94 6.08 -11.63
CA GLU A 42 -19.14 5.26 -11.42
C GLU A 42 -19.33 4.20 -12.51
N SER A 43 -18.84 4.41 -13.74
CA SER A 43 -18.92 3.41 -14.80
C SER A 43 -18.05 2.19 -14.49
N ALA A 44 -16.94 2.39 -13.78
CA ALA A 44 -16.09 1.30 -13.31
C ALA A 44 -16.71 0.49 -12.17
N LEU A 45 -17.64 1.08 -11.41
CA LEU A 45 -18.44 0.32 -10.43
C LEU A 45 -19.47 -0.57 -11.13
N ALA A 46 -20.05 -0.09 -12.23
CA ALA A 46 -21.04 -0.85 -12.99
C ALA A 46 -20.42 -2.03 -13.76
N ASP A 47 -19.22 -1.84 -14.33
CA ASP A 47 -18.49 -2.90 -15.02
C ASP A 47 -16.98 -2.87 -14.66
N PRO A 48 -16.61 -3.44 -13.50
CA PRO A 48 -15.23 -3.44 -13.03
C PRO A 48 -14.28 -4.19 -13.96
N ILE A 49 -14.75 -5.23 -14.66
CA ILE A 49 -13.93 -6.02 -15.57
C ILE A 49 -13.55 -5.18 -16.79
N GLN A 50 -14.51 -4.45 -17.38
CA GLN A 50 -14.22 -3.54 -18.49
C GLN A 50 -13.33 -2.37 -18.06
N ALA A 51 -13.49 -1.88 -16.82
CA ALA A 51 -12.68 -0.80 -16.29
C ALA A 51 -11.18 -1.11 -16.28
N VAL A 52 -10.82 -2.39 -16.10
CA VAL A 52 -9.43 -2.85 -16.13
C VAL A 52 -9.02 -3.47 -17.47
N GLY A 53 -9.80 -3.29 -18.54
CA GLY A 53 -9.43 -3.73 -19.89
C GLY A 53 -10.07 -5.03 -20.39
N GLY A 54 -11.11 -5.52 -19.72
CA GLY A 54 -12.03 -6.53 -20.27
C GLY A 54 -11.65 -8.00 -20.04
N ASP A 55 -10.45 -8.29 -19.53
CA ASP A 55 -10.06 -9.62 -19.05
C ASP A 55 -9.46 -9.51 -17.65
N ALA A 56 -10.14 -10.08 -16.65
CA ALA A 56 -9.79 -9.90 -15.25
C ALA A 56 -10.29 -11.04 -14.36
N PHE A 57 -9.66 -11.16 -13.18
CA PHE A 57 -10.22 -11.87 -12.03
C PHE A 57 -10.89 -10.87 -11.08
N VAL A 58 -12.04 -11.25 -10.52
CA VAL A 58 -12.72 -10.48 -9.48
C VAL A 58 -12.71 -11.28 -8.18
N PHE A 59 -12.13 -10.70 -7.14
CA PHE A 59 -12.15 -11.24 -5.77
C PHE A 59 -13.06 -10.35 -4.94
N SER A 60 -14.24 -10.87 -4.61
CA SER A 60 -15.24 -10.16 -3.81
C SER A 60 -15.44 -10.87 -2.46
N PRO A 61 -15.61 -10.13 -1.35
CA PRO A 61 -16.03 -10.72 -0.08
C PRO A 61 -17.38 -11.44 -0.24
N ARG A 62 -17.61 -12.50 0.54
CA ARG A 62 -18.84 -13.30 0.45
C ARG A 62 -20.07 -12.62 1.08
N LEU A 63 -19.92 -11.45 1.68
CA LEU A 63 -21.02 -10.78 2.37
C LEU A 63 -21.94 -10.09 1.35
N ALA A 64 -23.23 -10.04 1.69
CA ALA A 64 -24.19 -9.24 0.93
C ALA A 64 -23.88 -7.74 1.11
N ASP A 65 -23.92 -6.99 0.01
CA ASP A 65 -23.83 -5.53 -0.01
C ASP A 65 -25.10 -4.92 0.60
N THR A 66 -25.26 -5.04 1.91
CA THR A 66 -26.32 -4.36 2.67
C THR A 66 -25.72 -3.16 3.37
N PRO A 67 -26.04 -1.93 2.95
CA PRO A 67 -25.53 -0.74 3.59
C PRO A 67 -25.91 -0.70 5.07
N LEU A 68 -24.94 -0.42 5.93
CA LEU A 68 -25.18 -0.23 7.36
C LEU A 68 -25.42 1.26 7.64
N THR A 69 -26.41 1.55 8.48
CA THR A 69 -26.61 2.89 9.02
C THR A 69 -25.46 3.29 9.94
N ARG A 70 -25.24 4.59 10.15
CA ARG A 70 -24.23 5.08 11.10
C ARG A 70 -24.37 4.47 12.50
N LYS A 71 -25.61 4.32 12.98
CA LYS A 71 -25.88 3.68 14.28
C LYS A 71 -25.46 2.22 14.31
N GLN A 72 -25.64 1.49 13.21
CA GLN A 72 -25.19 0.10 13.09
C GLN A 72 -23.66 0.01 13.00
N LEU A 73 -23.01 0.92 12.25
CA LEU A 73 -21.55 0.99 12.16
C LEU A 73 -20.91 1.26 13.52
N ALA A 74 -21.40 2.25 14.26
CA ALA A 74 -20.90 2.59 15.60
C ALA A 74 -21.01 1.40 16.58
N ALA A 75 -21.99 0.52 16.41
CA ALA A 75 -22.19 -0.68 17.23
C ALA A 75 -21.58 -1.96 16.64
N ALA A 76 -20.92 -1.89 15.49
CA ALA A 76 -20.41 -3.06 14.78
C ALA A 76 -19.21 -3.68 15.49
N SER A 77 -19.14 -5.02 15.47
CA SER A 77 -17.98 -5.76 15.95
C SER A 77 -16.77 -5.60 15.01
N PRO A 78 -15.53 -5.82 15.49
CA PRO A 78 -14.35 -5.82 14.62
C PRO A 78 -14.48 -6.74 13.40
N GLN A 79 -15.10 -7.92 13.56
CA GLN A 79 -15.33 -8.87 12.47
C GLN A 79 -16.34 -8.33 11.45
N MET A 80 -17.38 -7.64 11.91
CA MET A 80 -18.35 -7.00 11.01
C MET A 80 -17.73 -5.84 10.26
N LEU A 81 -16.94 -4.99 10.92
CA LEU A 81 -16.21 -3.89 10.27
C LEU A 81 -15.21 -4.40 9.24
N ALA A 82 -14.42 -5.42 9.59
CA ALA A 82 -13.45 -6.05 8.69
C ALA A 82 -14.08 -6.71 7.46
N ALA A 83 -15.36 -7.06 7.53
CA ALA A 83 -16.04 -7.71 6.44
C ALA A 83 -16.89 -6.70 5.63
N TYR A 84 -17.43 -5.67 6.28
CA TYR A 84 -18.16 -4.56 5.65
C TYR A 84 -17.23 -3.67 4.81
N TYR A 85 -16.04 -3.36 5.32
CA TYR A 85 -15.03 -2.57 4.61
C TYR A 85 -14.06 -3.42 3.80
N ALA A 86 -14.36 -4.70 3.56
CA ALA A 86 -13.50 -5.58 2.78
C ALA A 86 -13.44 -5.11 1.32
N PRO A 87 -12.25 -4.91 0.74
CA PRO A 87 -12.14 -4.45 -0.63
C PRO A 87 -12.53 -5.54 -1.64
N ILE A 88 -13.05 -5.10 -2.78
CA ILE A 88 -13.13 -5.92 -3.99
C ILE A 88 -11.82 -5.71 -4.76
N PHE A 89 -11.11 -6.80 -5.06
CA PHE A 89 -9.93 -6.74 -5.93
C PHE A 89 -10.34 -7.13 -7.35
N VAL A 90 -10.03 -6.25 -8.30
CA VAL A 90 -10.21 -6.49 -9.72
C VAL A 90 -8.84 -6.53 -10.36
N GLN A 91 -8.39 -7.73 -10.71
CA GLN A 91 -7.05 -7.97 -11.20
C GLN A 91 -7.08 -8.18 -12.71
N GLN A 92 -6.56 -7.20 -13.45
CA GLN A 92 -6.38 -7.32 -14.89
C GLN A 92 -5.49 -8.51 -15.23
N ARG A 93 -5.86 -9.26 -16.27
CA ARG A 93 -4.96 -10.20 -16.92
C ARG A 93 -4.25 -9.51 -18.07
N ILE A 94 -2.94 -9.61 -18.08
CA ILE A 94 -2.12 -9.15 -19.20
C ILE A 94 -1.31 -10.31 -19.77
N ASN A 95 -0.97 -10.22 -21.05
CA ASN A 95 -0.02 -11.13 -21.65
C ASN A 95 1.40 -10.72 -21.24
N SER A 96 1.85 -11.21 -20.08
CA SER A 96 3.17 -10.90 -19.53
C SER A 96 4.31 -11.29 -20.48
N GLN A 97 4.11 -12.28 -21.36
CA GLN A 97 5.11 -12.72 -22.34
C GLN A 97 5.34 -11.70 -23.48
N ALA A 98 4.38 -10.80 -23.72
CA ALA A 98 4.50 -9.74 -24.72
C ALA A 98 5.21 -8.49 -24.17
N LEU A 99 5.56 -8.45 -22.88
CA LEU A 99 6.22 -7.31 -22.26
C LEU A 99 7.72 -7.28 -22.60
N LYS A 100 8.32 -6.09 -22.49
CA LYS A 100 9.77 -5.89 -22.66
C LYS A 100 10.60 -6.76 -21.71
N TYR A 101 10.10 -7.00 -20.50
CA TYR A 101 10.68 -7.89 -19.51
C TYR A 101 9.63 -8.95 -19.16
N PRO A 102 9.62 -10.10 -19.87
CA PRO A 102 8.61 -11.12 -19.68
C PRO A 102 8.83 -11.87 -18.36
N TYR A 103 7.73 -12.32 -17.77
CA TYR A 103 7.73 -13.10 -16.53
C TYR A 103 6.58 -14.13 -16.52
N PRO A 104 6.68 -15.20 -15.71
CA PRO A 104 5.63 -16.21 -15.61
C PRO A 104 4.29 -15.60 -15.16
N ALA A 105 3.20 -15.91 -15.86
CA ALA A 105 1.89 -15.28 -15.63
C ALA A 105 1.33 -15.56 -14.22
N GLU A 106 1.75 -16.66 -13.59
CA GLU A 106 1.41 -16.99 -12.21
C GLU A 106 1.91 -15.96 -11.18
N TYR A 107 2.90 -15.13 -11.52
CA TYR A 107 3.37 -14.07 -10.63
C TYR A 107 2.31 -12.99 -10.43
N ASP A 108 1.39 -12.83 -11.38
CA ASP A 108 0.22 -11.95 -11.28
C ASP A 108 -0.96 -12.65 -10.59
N THR A 109 -0.77 -13.65 -9.72
CA THR A 109 -1.89 -14.33 -9.04
C THR A 109 -1.89 -14.05 -7.55
N ILE A 110 -3.03 -13.63 -7.00
CA ILE A 110 -3.21 -13.55 -5.55
C ILE A 110 -3.21 -14.98 -4.99
N GLY A 111 -2.37 -15.24 -3.99
CA GLY A 111 -2.25 -16.56 -3.38
C GLY A 111 -2.15 -16.54 -1.86
N GLN A 112 -2.04 -17.73 -1.27
CA GLN A 112 -1.82 -17.90 0.15
C GLN A 112 -0.32 -17.77 0.46
N ALA A 113 0.02 -17.00 1.49
CA ALA A 113 1.39 -16.88 1.98
C ALA A 113 1.76 -18.08 2.87
N HIS A 114 2.98 -18.59 2.67
CA HIS A 114 3.54 -19.75 3.35
C HIS A 114 4.98 -19.47 3.77
N LEU A 115 5.48 -20.28 4.70
CA LEU A 115 6.88 -20.29 5.12
C LEU A 115 7.49 -21.67 4.87
N ARG A 116 8.75 -21.70 4.46
CA ARG A 116 9.56 -22.92 4.35
C ARG A 116 11.01 -22.63 4.73
N TYR A 117 11.72 -23.64 5.20
CA TYR A 117 13.18 -23.56 5.29
C TYR A 117 13.79 -23.98 3.94
N ASP A 118 14.80 -23.26 3.48
CA ASP A 118 15.61 -23.68 2.34
C ASP A 118 16.65 -24.74 2.74
N ASP A 119 17.40 -25.26 1.76
CA ASP A 119 18.43 -26.29 1.96
C ASP A 119 19.56 -25.86 2.90
N LYS A 120 19.69 -24.55 3.17
CA LYS A 120 20.67 -23.96 4.08
C LYS A 120 20.06 -23.67 5.47
N GLY A 121 18.83 -24.11 5.72
CA GLY A 121 18.11 -23.88 6.97
C GLY A 121 17.63 -22.44 7.15
N LYS A 122 17.58 -21.62 6.09
CA LYS A 122 17.06 -20.25 6.18
C LYS A 122 15.56 -20.23 5.92
N LEU A 123 14.82 -19.56 6.80
CA LEU A 123 13.39 -19.35 6.64
C LEU A 123 13.12 -18.42 5.43
N LYS A 124 12.22 -18.85 4.56
CA LYS A 124 11.82 -18.19 3.32
C LYS A 124 10.30 -18.15 3.20
N ALA A 125 9.77 -16.99 2.82
CA ALA A 125 8.37 -16.85 2.45
C ALA A 125 8.16 -17.22 0.99
N TYR A 126 6.98 -17.73 0.66
CA TYR A 126 6.52 -17.94 -0.71
C TYR A 126 4.99 -17.84 -0.76
N VAL A 127 4.44 -17.60 -1.95
CA VAL A 127 3.00 -17.49 -2.17
C VAL A 127 2.55 -18.55 -3.16
N ALA A 128 1.53 -19.32 -2.80
CA ALA A 128 0.99 -20.39 -3.63
C ALA A 128 -0.42 -20.80 -3.21
N GLY A 129 -1.14 -21.52 -4.08
CA GLY A 129 -2.42 -22.13 -3.76
C GLY A 129 -3.61 -21.18 -3.96
N ALA A 130 -4.68 -21.42 -3.20
CA ALA A 130 -5.91 -20.65 -3.36
C ALA A 130 -5.74 -19.17 -2.96
N PRO A 131 -6.41 -18.23 -3.65
CA PRO A 131 -6.39 -16.82 -3.31
C PRO A 131 -6.82 -16.55 -1.87
N LYS A 132 -6.04 -15.74 -1.15
CA LYS A 132 -6.32 -15.31 0.23
C LYS A 132 -6.02 -13.82 0.39
N VAL A 133 -6.88 -13.14 1.13
CA VAL A 133 -6.64 -11.79 1.65
C VAL A 133 -6.55 -11.89 3.17
N TYR A 134 -5.50 -11.33 3.73
CA TYR A 134 -5.26 -11.31 5.16
C TYR A 134 -5.73 -9.98 5.73
N VAL A 135 -6.35 -10.00 6.91
CA VAL A 135 -6.84 -8.79 7.57
C VAL A 135 -6.18 -8.60 8.93
N ILE A 136 -5.76 -7.37 9.20
CA ILE A 136 -5.28 -6.92 10.51
C ILE A 136 -6.18 -5.79 10.98
N PHE A 137 -6.73 -5.93 12.18
CA PHE A 137 -7.52 -4.91 12.85
C PHE A 137 -6.71 -4.29 13.98
N LYS A 138 -6.57 -2.96 14.00
CA LYS A 138 -5.86 -2.21 15.04
C LYS A 138 -6.69 -1.03 15.53
N GLN A 139 -6.40 -0.58 16.74
CA GLN A 139 -7.00 0.61 17.34
C GLN A 139 -5.93 1.64 17.73
N PRO A 140 -5.30 2.31 16.75
CA PRO A 140 -4.29 3.32 17.06
C PRO A 140 -4.92 4.55 17.72
N ILE A 141 -4.09 5.29 18.46
CA ILE A 141 -4.42 6.63 18.95
C ILE A 141 -3.70 7.63 18.04
N LEU A 142 -4.44 8.50 17.35
CA LEU A 142 -3.91 9.55 16.48
C LEU A 142 -4.38 10.90 17.04
N GLU A 143 -3.46 11.85 17.23
CA GLU A 143 -3.78 13.16 17.84
C GLU A 143 -4.59 13.07 19.15
N GLY A 144 -4.33 12.03 19.96
CA GLY A 144 -5.05 11.78 21.22
C GLY A 144 -6.44 11.15 21.07
N HIS A 145 -6.89 10.86 19.85
CA HIS A 145 -8.19 10.25 19.57
C HIS A 145 -8.04 8.78 19.17
N PRO A 146 -8.91 7.87 19.66
CA PRO A 146 -8.91 6.49 19.22
C PRO A 146 -9.48 6.39 17.81
N HIS A 147 -8.81 5.60 16.98
CA HIS A 147 -9.24 5.26 15.63
C HIS A 147 -9.30 3.76 15.45
N VAL A 148 -10.00 3.31 14.41
CA VAL A 148 -9.90 1.92 13.92
C VAL A 148 -9.12 1.93 12.61
N GLN A 149 -8.14 1.03 12.49
CA GLN A 149 -7.42 0.81 11.24
C GLN A 149 -7.55 -0.65 10.83
N ILE A 150 -8.09 -0.87 9.63
CA ILE A 150 -8.25 -2.20 9.04
C ILE A 150 -7.35 -2.31 7.82
N THR A 151 -6.38 -3.22 7.88
CA THR A 151 -5.39 -3.45 6.83
C THR A 151 -5.66 -4.78 6.15
N TYR A 152 -5.91 -4.75 4.85
CA TYR A 152 -6.07 -5.91 3.98
C TYR A 152 -4.82 -6.12 3.16
N THR A 153 -4.27 -7.33 3.14
CA THR A 153 -3.06 -7.65 2.37
C THR A 153 -3.32 -8.84 1.45
N ALA A 154 -3.10 -8.63 0.16
CA ALA A 154 -3.05 -9.66 -0.87
C ALA A 154 -1.60 -9.88 -1.29
N TRP A 155 -1.16 -11.14 -1.31
CA TRP A 155 0.22 -11.51 -1.64
C TRP A 155 0.33 -12.11 -3.03
N TYR A 156 1.47 -11.86 -3.69
CA TYR A 156 1.83 -12.34 -5.03
C TYR A 156 3.12 -13.18 -4.99
N PRO A 157 3.26 -14.20 -5.86
CA PRO A 157 4.43 -15.08 -5.91
C PRO A 157 5.77 -14.43 -6.25
N ALA A 158 5.80 -13.21 -6.78
CA ALA A 158 7.03 -12.45 -6.99
C ALA A 158 6.74 -10.97 -7.24
N HIS A 159 7.74 -10.12 -7.01
CA HIS A 159 7.86 -8.86 -7.74
C HIS A 159 8.80 -9.15 -8.92
N PRO A 160 8.29 -9.38 -10.15
CA PRO A 160 9.16 -9.71 -11.27
C PRO A 160 10.15 -8.59 -11.55
N ARG A 161 11.29 -8.93 -12.14
CA ARG A 161 12.24 -7.93 -12.61
C ARG A 161 11.66 -7.25 -13.85
N MET A 162 11.30 -5.97 -13.72
CA MET A 162 10.66 -5.17 -14.76
C MET A 162 11.59 -4.19 -15.46
N LYS A 163 12.87 -4.16 -15.07
CA LYS A 163 13.89 -3.25 -15.62
C LYS A 163 15.32 -3.77 -15.47
N GLY A 164 16.23 -3.15 -16.23
CA GLY A 164 17.65 -3.51 -16.25
C GLY A 164 18.36 -3.37 -14.91
N PHE A 165 17.96 -2.43 -14.04
CA PHE A 165 18.39 -2.34 -12.65
C PHE A 165 17.14 -2.16 -11.78
N ASP A 166 16.76 -3.22 -11.05
CA ASP A 166 15.50 -3.33 -10.35
C ASP A 166 15.70 -3.68 -8.88
N THR A 167 15.60 -2.68 -8.01
CA THR A 167 15.74 -2.83 -6.56
C THR A 167 14.50 -3.40 -5.90
N GLU A 168 13.36 -3.38 -6.60
CA GLU A 168 12.08 -3.83 -6.07
C GLU A 168 11.80 -5.30 -6.37
N ALA A 169 12.61 -5.94 -7.22
CA ALA A 169 12.47 -7.35 -7.55
C ALA A 169 12.66 -8.24 -6.32
N ALA A 170 11.71 -9.14 -6.09
CA ALA A 170 11.61 -9.90 -4.84
C ALA A 170 10.95 -11.27 -5.03
N ASP A 171 11.25 -12.21 -4.11
CA ASP A 171 10.71 -13.57 -4.07
C ASP A 171 9.19 -13.62 -3.77
N ILE A 172 8.61 -12.51 -3.31
CA ILE A 172 7.16 -12.30 -3.10
C ILE A 172 6.87 -10.80 -3.23
N ASP A 173 5.63 -10.44 -3.54
CA ASP A 173 5.16 -9.05 -3.50
C ASP A 173 3.80 -8.96 -2.82
N SER A 174 3.30 -7.74 -2.56
CA SER A 174 1.97 -7.54 -2.01
C SER A 174 1.34 -6.22 -2.39
N CYS A 175 0.01 -6.24 -2.46
CA CYS A 175 -0.82 -5.04 -2.46
C CYS A 175 -1.57 -4.97 -1.14
N VAL A 176 -1.55 -3.79 -0.55
CA VAL A 176 -2.20 -3.49 0.72
C VAL A 176 -3.25 -2.41 0.49
N VAL A 177 -4.47 -2.69 0.94
CA VAL A 177 -5.52 -1.69 1.09
C VAL A 177 -5.72 -1.47 2.58
N ARG A 178 -5.70 -0.22 3.01
CA ARG A 178 -5.92 0.12 4.42
C ARG A 178 -7.00 1.17 4.52
N VAL A 179 -7.90 0.99 5.48
CA VAL A 179 -8.91 1.99 5.81
C VAL A 179 -8.71 2.44 7.25
N THR A 180 -8.72 3.75 7.48
CA THR A 180 -8.73 4.34 8.82
C THR A 180 -10.11 4.94 9.06
N LEU A 181 -10.73 4.58 10.19
CA LEU A 181 -12.07 4.99 10.58
C LEU A 181 -12.03 5.96 11.78
N ASP A 182 -13.06 6.80 11.87
CA ASP A 182 -13.34 7.63 13.04
C ASP A 182 -13.95 6.81 14.21
N ALA A 183 -14.32 7.51 15.28
CA ALA A 183 -14.93 6.92 16.47
C ALA A 183 -16.33 6.33 16.23
N ASP A 184 -17.02 6.75 15.17
CA ASP A 184 -18.31 6.20 14.73
C ASP A 184 -18.14 5.10 13.68
N HIS A 185 -16.90 4.65 13.45
CA HIS A 185 -16.49 3.67 12.46
C HIS A 185 -16.82 4.09 11.02
N VAL A 186 -16.86 5.38 10.73
CA VAL A 186 -16.97 5.94 9.38
C VAL A 186 -15.57 6.16 8.80
N PRO A 187 -15.31 5.88 7.50
CA PRO A 187 -13.99 6.06 6.92
C PRO A 187 -13.53 7.52 6.96
N LEU A 188 -12.26 7.74 7.27
CA LEU A 188 -11.58 9.03 7.14
C LEU A 188 -10.83 9.08 5.81
N PHE A 189 -10.11 8.01 5.51
CA PHE A 189 -9.35 7.83 4.28
C PHE A 189 -9.03 6.36 4.05
N TYR A 190 -8.75 6.06 2.79
CA TYR A 190 -8.20 4.78 2.33
C TYR A 190 -6.77 4.97 1.87
N GLU A 191 -6.01 3.90 1.90
CA GLU A 191 -4.62 3.90 1.47
C GLU A 191 -4.38 2.66 0.61
N THR A 192 -3.62 2.84 -0.46
CA THR A 192 -3.05 1.74 -1.25
C THR A 192 -1.55 1.77 -1.08
N ILE A 193 -0.99 0.66 -0.62
CA ILE A 193 0.44 0.54 -0.28
C ILE A 193 0.97 -0.73 -0.94
N MET A 194 2.19 -0.67 -1.47
CA MET A 194 2.92 -1.88 -1.85
C MET A 194 3.86 -2.26 -0.72
N ALA A 195 3.93 -3.53 -0.31
CA ALA A 195 4.73 -3.91 0.87
C ALA A 195 6.26 -3.70 0.70
N CYS A 196 6.76 -3.55 -0.53
CA CYS A 196 8.11 -3.05 -0.82
C CYS A 196 8.40 -1.68 -0.15
N GLY A 197 7.37 -0.88 0.14
CA GLY A 197 7.48 0.53 0.54
C GLY A 197 7.70 1.48 -0.65
N CYS A 198 7.80 0.94 -1.87
CA CYS A 198 8.02 1.67 -3.11
C CYS A 198 6.80 2.48 -3.58
N PHE A 199 5.61 2.24 -3.01
CA PHE A 199 4.39 2.95 -3.36
C PHE A 199 3.46 3.12 -2.15
N HIS A 200 2.90 4.32 -2.00
CA HIS A 200 1.85 4.66 -1.04
C HIS A 200 1.01 5.79 -1.62
N LYS A 201 -0.31 5.60 -1.68
CA LYS A 201 -1.27 6.62 -2.07
C LYS A 201 -2.43 6.69 -1.08
N VAL A 202 -2.93 7.89 -0.83
CA VAL A 202 -4.00 8.15 0.14
C VAL A 202 -5.22 8.72 -0.59
N PHE A 203 -6.40 8.20 -0.29
CA PHE A 203 -7.70 8.64 -0.81
C PHE A 203 -8.54 9.16 0.35
N VAL A 204 -8.81 10.46 0.36
CA VAL A 204 -9.46 11.11 1.51
C VAL A 204 -10.96 11.21 1.29
N GLU A 205 -11.74 10.91 2.32
CA GLU A 205 -13.19 11.05 2.27
C GLU A 205 -13.59 12.51 2.12
N ARG A 206 -14.65 12.75 1.33
CA ARG A 206 -15.10 14.10 0.99
C ARG A 206 -15.41 14.97 2.22
N HIS A 207 -16.01 14.39 3.26
CA HIS A 207 -16.33 15.15 4.48
C HIS A 207 -15.07 15.59 5.24
N ILE A 208 -13.95 14.86 5.11
CA ILE A 208 -12.66 15.25 5.68
C ILE A 208 -12.03 16.39 4.89
N GLU A 209 -12.09 16.33 3.57
CA GLU A 209 -11.66 17.45 2.71
C GLU A 209 -12.53 18.71 2.93
N GLU A 210 -13.84 18.55 3.10
CA GLU A 210 -14.75 19.66 3.43
C GLU A 210 -14.41 20.28 4.79
N ALA A 211 -14.16 19.46 5.82
CA ALA A 211 -13.73 19.93 7.14
C ALA A 211 -12.36 20.64 7.09
N ALA A 212 -11.42 20.10 6.32
CA ALA A 212 -10.11 20.72 6.10
C ALA A 212 -10.24 22.07 5.39
N ARG A 213 -11.14 22.19 4.41
CA ARG A 213 -11.39 23.46 3.72
C ARG A 213 -12.01 24.50 4.63
N GLN A 214 -12.92 24.11 5.51
CA GLN A 214 -13.50 25.01 6.52
C GLN A 214 -12.44 25.48 7.52
N THR A 215 -11.52 24.60 7.91
CA THR A 215 -10.52 24.88 8.94
C THR A 215 -9.31 25.65 8.40
N PHE A 216 -8.81 25.25 7.23
CA PHE A 216 -7.54 25.72 6.67
C PHE A 216 -7.70 26.56 5.40
N GLY A 217 -8.93 26.71 4.88
CA GLY A 217 -9.19 27.43 3.63
C GLY A 217 -8.92 26.61 2.37
N ALA A 218 -8.77 27.31 1.25
CA ALA A 218 -8.51 26.70 -0.06
C ALA A 218 -7.18 25.90 -0.09
N PRO A 219 -7.01 24.97 -1.05
CA PRO A 219 -5.74 24.27 -1.26
C PRO A 219 -4.56 25.25 -1.42
N GLU A 220 -3.39 24.86 -0.92
CA GLU A 220 -2.16 25.63 -1.13
C GLU A 220 -1.79 25.67 -2.63
N THR A 221 -0.97 26.65 -3.03
CA THR A 221 -0.51 26.76 -4.41
C THR A 221 0.14 25.47 -4.89
N GLY A 222 -0.40 24.87 -5.95
CA GLY A 222 0.09 23.62 -6.53
C GLY A 222 -0.48 22.35 -5.90
N LYS A 223 -1.38 22.46 -4.92
CA LYS A 223 -2.13 21.34 -4.33
C LYS A 223 -3.53 21.25 -4.90
N LYS A 224 -4.10 20.04 -4.91
CA LYS A 224 -5.48 19.78 -5.40
C LYS A 224 -6.50 19.81 -4.26
N TYR A 225 -6.11 19.34 -3.08
CA TYR A 225 -6.99 19.20 -1.91
C TYR A 225 -6.54 20.10 -0.74
N SER A 226 -7.48 20.60 0.04
CA SER A 226 -7.25 21.44 1.23
C SER A 226 -6.54 20.67 2.35
N VAL A 227 -6.68 19.35 2.40
CA VAL A 227 -5.90 18.47 3.29
C VAL A 227 -4.42 18.39 2.94
N GLU A 228 -4.04 18.67 1.70
CA GLU A 228 -2.62 18.69 1.31
C GLU A 228 -1.97 19.97 1.85
N LYS A 229 -0.93 19.79 2.66
CA LYS A 229 -0.14 20.89 3.23
C LYS A 229 1.33 20.68 2.92
N THR A 230 2.03 21.76 2.62
CA THR A 230 3.48 21.75 2.46
C THR A 230 4.12 21.64 3.83
N LEU A 231 4.66 20.46 4.16
CA LEU A 231 5.34 20.25 5.42
C LEU A 231 6.84 20.54 5.26
N LYS A 232 7.39 21.37 6.16
CA LYS A 232 8.81 21.66 6.17
C LYS A 232 9.57 20.42 6.66
N ASP A 233 10.57 19.99 5.89
CA ASP A 233 11.44 18.84 6.19
C ASP A 233 10.74 17.47 6.23
N ASP A 234 9.51 17.38 5.71
CA ASP A 234 8.71 16.15 5.73
C ASP A 234 8.27 15.70 4.34
N ILE A 235 7.80 14.46 4.26
CA ILE A 235 7.31 13.87 3.02
C ILE A 235 5.90 14.40 2.76
N ASP A 236 5.78 15.26 1.74
CA ASP A 236 4.47 15.54 1.14
C ASP A 236 3.81 14.22 0.70
N TRP A 237 2.64 13.96 1.27
CA TRP A 237 1.77 12.84 0.96
C TRP A 237 1.02 13.10 -0.35
N GLU A 238 0.98 12.10 -1.24
CA GLU A 238 0.15 12.21 -2.44
C GLU A 238 -1.30 11.86 -2.09
N VAL A 239 -2.16 12.88 -2.09
CA VAL A 239 -3.61 12.72 -1.91
C VAL A 239 -4.27 12.60 -3.28
N ALA A 240 -4.99 11.52 -3.45
CA ALA A 240 -5.93 11.32 -4.54
C ALA A 240 -7.36 11.39 -4.04
N GLY A 241 -8.29 11.47 -4.99
CA GLY A 241 -9.72 11.42 -4.75
C GLY A 241 -10.45 11.51 -6.05
#